data_AF-A0A7X6NY80-F1
#
_entry.id   AF-A0A7X6NY80-F1
#
_cell.length_a   1.000
_cell.length_b   1.000
_cell.length_c   1.000
_cell.angle_alpha   90.00
_cell.angle_beta   90.00
_cell.angle_gamma   90.00
#
_symmetry.space_group_name_H-M   'P 1'
#
loop_
_entity.id
_entity.type
_entity.pdbx_description
1 polymer ?
#
loop_
_entity_poly.entity_id
_entity_poly.type
_entity_poly.pdbx_seq_one_letter_code
_entity_poly.pdbx_strand_id
1 'polypeptide(L)'
;IWYMYDELFDTYKKEYDYLKINDQDEIKLILNTCLDKYYDINDDKETWFNKVKLLAEELGYAANMKDYKKNPDSYKGNVADIATVIRVSLTKQHMTPDLYEIMKLLGIERIKSRISKL
;
A
#
# COMPACT_ATOMS: atom_id res chain seq x y z
N ILE A 1 -7.42 16.87 2.80
CA ILE A 1 -7.15 15.57 3.46
C ILE A 1 -8.46 15.08 4.10
N TRP A 2 -9.44 14.64 3.31
CA TRP A 2 -10.76 14.23 3.84
C TRP A 2 -10.75 12.79 4.38
N TYR A 3 -9.91 11.92 3.80
CA TYR A 3 -9.78 10.50 4.18
C TYR A 3 -9.18 10.26 5.57
N MET A 4 -8.79 11.31 6.29
CA MET A 4 -8.35 11.20 7.69
C MET A 4 -9.50 11.29 8.68
N TYR A 5 -10.69 11.71 8.23
CA TYR A 5 -11.93 11.69 9.01
C TYR A 5 -12.68 10.40 8.69
N ASP A 6 -12.89 9.53 9.68
CA ASP A 6 -13.44 8.19 9.45
C ASP A 6 -14.88 8.23 8.92
N GLU A 7 -15.71 9.16 9.40
CA GLU A 7 -17.07 9.38 8.88
C GLU A 7 -17.07 9.70 7.37
N LEU A 8 -16.13 10.55 6.92
CA LEU A 8 -16.00 10.88 5.50
C LEU A 8 -15.40 9.71 4.72
N PHE A 9 -14.44 8.98 5.31
CA PHE A 9 -13.87 7.78 4.68
C PHE A 9 -14.96 6.73 4.40
N ASP A 10 -15.84 6.50 5.36
CA ASP A 10 -16.87 5.45 5.28
C ASP A 10 -18.04 5.84 4.37
N THR A 11 -18.42 7.11 4.35
CA THR A 11 -19.55 7.59 3.55
C THR A 11 -19.18 7.90 2.09
N TYR A 12 -17.93 8.30 1.84
CA TYR A 12 -17.52 8.71 0.50
C TYR A 12 -17.31 7.49 -0.41
N LYS A 13 -18.27 7.28 -1.32
CA LYS A 13 -18.22 6.23 -2.35
C LYS A 13 -17.38 6.72 -3.54
N LYS A 14 -16.07 6.52 -3.43
CA LYS A 14 -15.13 6.69 -4.55
C LYS A 14 -14.60 5.33 -4.96
N GLU A 15 -14.50 5.11 -6.26
CA GLU A 15 -13.82 3.94 -6.80
C GLU A 15 -12.34 3.95 -6.41
N TYR A 16 -11.82 2.78 -6.09
CA TYR A 16 -10.41 2.58 -5.77
C TYR A 16 -9.63 2.47 -7.08
N ASP A 17 -8.96 3.56 -7.46
CA ASP A 17 -8.07 3.59 -8.62
C ASP A 17 -6.65 3.18 -8.21
N TYR A 18 -6.36 1.90 -8.39
CA TYR A 18 -5.08 1.27 -8.09
C TYR A 18 -4.04 1.41 -9.21
N LEU A 19 -4.36 2.15 -10.27
CA LEU A 19 -3.55 2.33 -11.48
C LEU A 19 -3.30 1.00 -12.21
N LYS A 20 -2.23 0.28 -11.87
CA LYS A 20 -1.77 -0.91 -12.61
C LYS A 20 -2.34 -2.22 -12.08
N ILE A 21 -2.57 -2.32 -10.78
CA ILE A 21 -2.97 -3.58 -10.12
C ILE A 21 -4.48 -3.55 -9.91
N ASN A 22 -5.23 -4.13 -10.84
CA ASN A 22 -6.70 -4.15 -10.78
C ASN A 22 -7.29 -5.50 -10.34
N ASP A 23 -6.43 -6.51 -10.19
CA ASP A 23 -6.81 -7.83 -9.70
C ASP A 23 -7.07 -7.79 -8.18
N GLN A 24 -8.29 -8.16 -7.78
CA GLN A 24 -8.74 -8.06 -6.39
C GLN A 24 -8.01 -9.03 -5.45
N ASP A 25 -7.63 -10.22 -5.94
CA ASP A 25 -6.93 -11.21 -5.14
C ASP A 25 -5.47 -10.78 -4.90
N GLU A 26 -4.80 -10.21 -5.89
CA GLU A 26 -3.46 -9.63 -5.76
C GLU A 26 -3.49 -8.41 -4.81
N ILE A 27 -4.50 -7.54 -4.87
CA ILE A 27 -4.68 -6.43 -3.92
C ILE A 27 -4.79 -6.96 -2.49
N LYS A 28 -5.66 -7.95 -2.25
CA LYS A 28 -5.84 -8.56 -0.93
C LYS A 28 -4.58 -9.24 -0.43
N LEU A 29 -3.86 -9.95 -1.31
CA LEU A 29 -2.58 -10.57 -1.00
C LEU A 29 -1.54 -9.54 -0.55
N ILE A 30 -1.40 -8.43 -1.28
CA ILE A 30 -0.46 -7.35 -0.95
C ILE A 30 -0.78 -6.76 0.43
N LEU A 31 -2.05 -6.42 0.68
CA LEU A 31 -2.47 -5.76 1.92
C LEU A 31 -2.31 -6.68 3.13
N ASN A 32 -2.75 -7.93 3.04
CA ASN A 32 -2.65 -8.88 4.14
C ASN A 32 -1.19 -9.20 4.45
N THR A 33 -0.37 -9.48 3.42
CA THR A 33 1.07 -9.74 3.61
C THR A 33 1.79 -8.54 4.22
N CYS A 34 1.44 -7.32 3.78
CA CYS A 34 1.97 -6.09 4.37
C CYS A 34 1.66 -6.01 5.88
N LEU A 35 0.41 -6.21 6.28
CA LEU A 35 0.01 -6.11 7.69
C LEU A 35 0.55 -7.24 8.56
N ASP A 36 0.54 -8.47 8.06
CA ASP A 36 0.86 -9.65 8.86
C ASP A 36 2.37 -9.83 9.07
N LYS A 37 3.20 -9.41 8.11
CA LYS A 37 4.65 -9.66 8.13
C LYS A 37 5.50 -8.40 8.20
N TYR A 38 5.06 -7.29 7.62
CA TYR A 38 5.93 -6.16 7.29
C TYR A 38 5.55 -4.84 7.97
N TYR A 39 4.40 -4.77 8.64
CA TYR A 39 3.97 -3.55 9.33
C TYR A 39 4.34 -3.60 10.82
N ASP A 40 5.10 -2.61 11.28
CA ASP A 40 5.30 -2.32 12.69
C ASP A 40 5.14 -0.80 12.91
N ILE A 41 4.31 -0.42 13.88
CA ILE A 41 4.03 0.98 14.21
C ILE A 41 5.27 1.71 14.77
N ASN A 42 6.26 0.95 15.27
CA ASN A 42 7.49 1.49 15.84
C ASN A 42 8.59 1.71 14.79
N ASP A 43 8.40 1.24 13.55
CA ASP A 43 9.37 1.47 12.49
C ASP A 43 9.53 2.97 12.22
N ASP A 44 10.77 3.38 11.97
CA ASP A 44 11.02 4.65 11.30
C ASP A 44 10.70 4.54 9.80
N LYS A 45 10.73 5.70 9.12
CA LYS A 45 10.38 5.78 7.70
C LYS A 45 11.28 4.93 6.81
N GLU A 46 12.58 4.87 7.13
CA GLU A 46 13.55 4.12 6.34
C GLU A 46 13.32 2.62 6.48
N THR A 47 13.14 2.16 7.73
CA THR A 47 12.84 0.77 8.09
C THR A 47 11.54 0.32 7.44
N TRP A 48 10.47 1.11 7.56
CA TRP A 48 9.20 0.84 6.91
C TRP A 48 9.36 0.68 5.39
N PHE A 49 10.06 1.62 4.74
CA PHE A 49 10.22 1.55 3.29
C PHE A 49 11.08 0.36 2.84
N ASN A 50 12.10 -0.02 3.62
CA ASN A 50 12.87 -1.23 3.36
C ASN A 50 12.01 -2.50 3.53
N LYS A 51 11.10 -2.56 4.51
CA LYS A 51 10.12 -3.65 4.61
C LYS A 51 9.15 -3.69 3.43
N VAL A 52 8.72 -2.54 2.89
CA VAL A 52 7.91 -2.50 1.66
C VAL A 52 8.68 -3.03 0.44
N LYS A 53 10.01 -2.87 0.37
CA LYS A 53 10.84 -3.49 -0.67
C LYS A 53 10.90 -5.02 -0.52
N LEU A 54 11.06 -5.51 0.71
CA LEU A 54 11.07 -6.96 0.99
C LEU A 54 9.71 -7.59 0.65
N LEU A 55 8.60 -6.92 0.98
CA LEU A 55 7.26 -7.29 0.54
C LEU A 55 7.16 -7.37 -0.99
N ALA A 56 7.70 -6.37 -1.71
CA ALA A 56 7.70 -6.37 -3.16
C ALA A 56 8.44 -7.60 -3.71
N GLU A 57 9.65 -7.88 -3.20
CA GLU A 57 10.44 -9.06 -3.61
C GLU A 57 9.70 -10.37 -3.32
N GLU A 58 9.11 -10.53 -2.13
CA GLU A 58 8.35 -11.73 -1.76
C GLU A 58 7.20 -12.00 -2.74
N LEU A 59 6.53 -10.95 -3.23
CA LEU A 59 5.38 -11.06 -4.12
C LEU A 59 5.75 -11.06 -5.63
N GLY A 60 7.04 -11.05 -5.97
CA GLY A 60 7.51 -11.07 -7.36
C GLY A 60 7.51 -9.70 -8.06
N TYR A 61 7.55 -8.61 -7.30
CA TYR A 61 7.73 -7.25 -7.77
C TYR A 61 9.19 -6.81 -7.55
N ALA A 62 9.70 -5.93 -8.40
CA ALA A 62 11.03 -5.38 -8.21
C ALA A 62 11.08 -4.46 -6.97
N ALA A 63 12.06 -4.64 -6.09
CA ALA A 63 12.31 -3.75 -4.94
C ALA A 63 12.62 -2.29 -5.32
N ASN A 64 12.93 -2.01 -6.58
CA ASN A 64 13.18 -0.67 -7.08
C ASN A 64 12.90 -0.53 -8.58
N MET A 65 12.71 0.71 -9.02
CA MET A 65 12.40 1.03 -10.41
C MET A 65 13.57 0.74 -11.37
N LYS A 66 14.81 0.78 -10.90
CA LYS A 66 15.99 0.55 -11.75
C LYS A 66 16.04 -0.90 -12.22
N ASP A 67 15.82 -1.84 -11.30
CA ASP A 67 15.81 -3.28 -11.62
C ASP A 67 14.61 -3.66 -12.47
N TYR A 68 13.44 -3.08 -12.20
CA TYR A 68 12.26 -3.23 -13.06
C TYR A 68 12.53 -2.77 -14.49
N LYS A 69 13.14 -1.58 -14.67
CA LYS A 69 13.48 -1.07 -16.01
C LYS A 69 14.50 -1.93 -16.74
N LYS A 70 15.41 -2.59 -16.01
CA LYS A 70 16.43 -3.44 -16.60
C LYS A 70 15.84 -4.76 -17.11
N ASN A 71 14.92 -5.37 -16.36
CA ASN A 71 14.31 -6.66 -16.70
C ASN A 71 12.80 -6.66 -16.40
N PRO A 72 11.97 -5.92 -17.15
CA PRO A 72 10.55 -5.76 -16.83
C PRO A 72 9.78 -7.08 -16.86
N ASP A 73 10.12 -7.99 -17.78
CA ASP A 73 9.46 -9.29 -17.93
C ASP A 73 9.72 -10.25 -16.76
N SER A 74 10.69 -9.94 -15.90
CA SER A 74 11.02 -10.73 -14.71
C SER A 74 10.17 -10.37 -13.49
N TYR A 75 9.31 -9.35 -13.57
CA TYR A 75 8.55 -8.86 -12.43
C TYR A 75 7.10 -8.54 -12.79
N LYS A 76 6.19 -8.74 -11.84
CA LYS A 76 4.79 -8.30 -11.96
C LYS A 76 4.63 -6.77 -12.04
N GLY A 77 5.65 -6.06 -11.56
CA GLY A 77 5.69 -4.61 -11.41
C GLY A 77 6.86 -4.19 -10.53
N ASN A 78 6.73 -3.07 -9.82
CA ASN A 78 7.76 -2.59 -8.89
C ASN A 78 7.18 -2.10 -7.56
N VAL A 79 8.07 -1.81 -6.59
CA VAL A 79 7.72 -1.32 -5.24
C VAL A 79 6.79 -0.11 -5.22
N ALA A 80 6.80 0.76 -6.24
CA ALA A 80 5.89 1.90 -6.30
C ALA A 80 4.44 1.46 -6.59
N ASP A 81 4.25 0.35 -7.31
CA ASP A 81 2.93 -0.21 -7.57
C ASP A 81 2.36 -0.80 -6.26
N ILE A 82 3.19 -1.48 -5.46
CA ILE A 82 2.83 -1.95 -4.10
C ILE A 82 2.44 -0.76 -3.20
N ALA A 83 3.26 0.29 -3.17
CA ALA A 83 2.96 1.49 -2.37
C ALA A 83 1.66 2.18 -2.83
N THR A 84 1.34 2.14 -4.13
CA THR A 84 0.06 2.62 -4.66
C THR A 84 -1.11 1.81 -4.11
N VAL A 85 -1.01 0.48 -4.08
CA VAL A 85 -2.05 -0.40 -3.50
C VAL A 85 -2.33 -0.06 -2.05
N ILE A 86 -1.29 0.08 -1.23
CA ILE A 86 -1.43 0.45 0.18
C ILE A 86 -2.07 1.85 0.29
N ARG A 87 -1.57 2.83 -0.47
CA ARG A 87 -2.07 4.22 -0.43
C ARG A 87 -3.54 4.32 -0.78
N VAL A 88 -3.95 3.72 -1.90
CA VAL A 88 -5.32 3.80 -2.41
C VAL A 88 -6.27 3.08 -1.47
N SER A 89 -5.88 1.92 -0.93
CA SER A 89 -6.67 1.18 0.06
C SER A 89 -6.93 1.99 1.32
N LEU A 90 -5.95 2.76 1.77
CA LEU A 90 -6.06 3.57 2.99
C LEU A 90 -6.65 4.95 2.77
N THR A 91 -6.66 5.50 1.56
CA THR A 91 -7.02 6.91 1.33
C THR A 91 -8.01 7.16 0.21
N LYS A 92 -8.36 6.13 -0.59
CA LYS A 92 -9.13 6.24 -1.84
C LYS A 92 -8.48 7.23 -2.86
N GLN A 93 -7.17 7.48 -2.73
CA GLN A 93 -6.41 8.39 -3.59
C GLN A 93 -5.04 7.81 -3.93
N HIS A 94 -4.61 7.92 -5.19
CA HIS A 94 -3.25 7.56 -5.59
C HIS A 94 -2.27 8.75 -5.41
N MET A 95 -2.76 9.98 -5.23
CA MET A 95 -1.97 11.16 -4.89
C MET A 95 -2.26 11.61 -3.46
N THR A 96 -1.26 11.55 -2.59
CA THR A 96 -1.38 11.91 -1.17
C THR A 96 -0.09 12.59 -0.70
N PRO A 97 -0.11 13.25 0.48
CA PRO A 97 1.10 13.42 1.28
C PRO A 97 1.79 12.08 1.58
N ASP A 98 2.88 12.14 2.33
CA ASP A 98 3.69 10.97 2.65
C ASP A 98 2.88 9.80 3.23
N LEU A 99 2.98 8.64 2.59
CA LEU A 99 2.20 7.45 2.96
C LEU A 99 2.58 6.92 4.34
N TYR A 100 3.87 6.95 4.70
CA TYR A 100 4.31 6.47 6.00
C TYR A 100 3.72 7.33 7.13
N GLU A 101 3.73 8.66 6.97
CA GLU A 101 3.11 9.56 7.95
C GLU A 101 1.59 9.32 8.06
N ILE A 102 0.91 9.08 6.93
CA ILE A 102 -0.51 8.72 6.93
C ILE A 102 -0.74 7.42 7.69
N MET A 103 0.02 6.36 7.40
CA MET A 103 -0.11 5.07 8.08
C MET A 103 0.13 5.18 9.58
N LYS A 104 1.14 5.97 9.99
CA LYS A 104 1.46 6.22 11.40
C LYS A 104 0.33 6.95 12.12
N LEU A 105 -0.25 7.98 11.49
CA LEU A 105 -1.37 8.72 12.05
C LEU A 105 -2.63 7.87 12.14
N LEU A 106 -2.91 7.04 11.12
CA LEU A 106 -4.07 6.14 11.15
C LEU A 106 -3.96 5.11 12.27
N GLY A 107 -2.78 4.53 12.46
CA GLY A 107 -2.58 3.44 13.41
C GLY A 107 -3.21 2.12 12.93
N ILE A 108 -2.80 1.02 13.57
CA ILE A 108 -3.11 -0.34 13.10
C ILE A 108 -4.61 -0.65 13.06
N GLU A 109 -5.39 -0.21 14.05
CA GLU A 109 -6.81 -0.52 14.14
C GLU A 109 -7.60 0.10 12.98
N ARG A 110 -7.32 1.37 12.64
CA ARG A 110 -7.97 2.02 11.49
C ARG A 110 -7.52 1.42 10.18
N ILE A 111 -6.24 1.08 10.05
CA ILE A 111 -5.71 0.40 8.87
C ILE A 111 -6.43 -0.93 8.63
N LYS A 112 -6.53 -1.79 9.65
CA LYS A 112 -7.25 -3.08 9.58
C LYS A 112 -8.72 -2.90 9.24
N SER A 113 -9.40 -1.94 9.88
CA SER A 113 -10.81 -1.62 9.61
C SER A 113 -11.04 -1.16 8.16
N ARG A 114 -10.11 -0.43 7.55
CA ARG A 114 -10.21 0.00 6.15
C ARG A 114 -9.98 -1.16 5.19
N ILE A 115 -9.00 -2.02 5.48
CA ILE A 115 -8.66 -3.16 4.63
C ILE A 115 -9.74 -4.24 4.67
N SER A 116 -10.41 -4.46 5.80
CA SER A 116 -11.50 -5.45 5.90
C SER A 116 -12.77 -5.09 5.13
N LYS A 117 -12.89 -3.83 4.67
CA LYS A 117 -14.01 -3.31 3.87
C LYS A 117 -13.78 -3.46 2.36
N LEU A 118 -12.65 -4.02 1.92
CA LEU A 118 -12.26 -4.23 0.52
C LEU A 118 -12.70 -5.61 -0.02
#